data_AF-A0A180EWN8-F1
#
_entry.id   AF-A0A180EWN8-F1
#
_cell.length_a   1.000
_cell.length_b   1.000
_cell.length_c   1.000
_cell.angle_alpha   90.00
_cell.angle_beta   90.00
_cell.angle_gamma   90.00
#
_symmetry.space_group_name_H-M   'P 1'
#
loop_
_entity.id
_entity.type
_entity.pdbx_description
1 polymer ?
#
loop_
_entity_poly.entity_id
_entity_poly.type
_entity_poly.pdbx_seq_one_letter_code
_entity_poly.pdbx_strand_id
1 'polypeptide(L)'
;MRWSVSDANVLSLISSSDLSVTFWALTQGKADIYAESEDGRVLTSHAVIVSNDMGNEEINTGGRTISYQDGALHLRNLEGSHGYVTDIAGRVREVFEVTSSEEIRTVYLPAGVYMLTSVRGNEKSVFKFAVR
;
A
#
# COMPACT_ATOMS: atom_id res chain seq x y z
N MET A 1 29.61 9.59 14.60
CA MET A 1 28.69 8.45 14.87
C MET A 1 28.65 7.55 13.64
N ARG A 2 28.52 6.23 13.77
CA ARG A 2 28.48 5.31 12.63
C ARG A 2 27.09 4.70 12.49
N TRP A 3 26.60 4.61 11.27
CA TRP A 3 25.33 3.94 10.97
C TRP A 3 25.58 2.62 10.25
N SER A 4 24.83 1.58 10.62
CA SER A 4 24.92 0.25 10.01
C SER A 4 23.54 -0.38 9.90
N VAL A 5 23.44 -1.45 9.11
CA VAL A 5 22.21 -2.25 8.92
C VAL A 5 22.52 -3.71 9.18
N SER A 6 21.59 -4.43 9.80
CA SER A 6 21.74 -5.86 10.09
C SER A 6 21.70 -6.73 8.83
N ASP A 7 20.96 -6.31 7.79
CA ASP A 7 20.82 -7.04 6.53
C ASP A 7 20.82 -6.08 5.33
N ALA A 8 21.94 -6.10 4.60
CA ALA A 8 22.16 -5.28 3.42
C ALA A 8 21.32 -5.70 2.20
N ASN A 9 20.66 -6.88 2.23
CA ASN A 9 19.74 -7.31 1.18
C ASN A 9 18.36 -6.68 1.35
N VAL A 10 17.97 -6.28 2.57
CA VAL A 10 16.69 -5.65 2.89
C VAL A 10 16.80 -4.12 2.80
N LEU A 11 17.87 -3.55 3.37
CA LEU A 11 18.14 -2.11 3.35
C LEU A 11 19.57 -1.83 2.88
N SER A 12 19.75 -0.85 1.99
CA SER A 12 21.08 -0.36 1.64
C SER A 12 21.28 1.08 2.10
N LEU A 13 22.38 1.35 2.81
CA LEU A 13 22.76 2.71 3.21
C LEU A 13 23.17 3.53 1.99
N ILE A 14 22.60 4.72 1.85
CA ILE A 14 22.87 5.65 0.73
C ILE A 14 23.80 6.77 1.21
N SER A 15 23.41 7.41 2.31
CA SER A 15 24.12 8.54 2.87
C SER A 15 23.90 8.60 4.37
N SER A 16 24.91 9.06 5.10
CA SER A 16 24.84 9.24 6.55
C SER A 16 25.56 10.51 6.97
N SER A 17 25.03 11.14 8.01
CA SER A 17 25.65 12.20 8.80
C SER A 17 25.50 11.87 10.28
N ASP A 18 25.99 12.74 11.17
CA ASP A 18 25.78 12.56 12.61
C ASP A 18 24.31 12.77 13.05
N LEU A 19 23.47 13.38 12.21
CA LEU A 19 22.07 13.70 12.54
C LEU A 19 21.02 12.92 11.75
N SER A 20 21.41 12.39 10.59
CA SER A 20 20.47 11.74 9.68
C SER A 20 21.15 10.64 8.88
N VAL A 21 20.34 9.67 8.46
CA VAL A 21 20.76 8.59 7.58
C VAL A 21 19.64 8.28 6.59
N THR A 22 20.02 7.90 5.37
CA THR A 22 19.08 7.55 4.30
C THR A 22 19.40 6.16 3.80
N PHE A 23 18.36 5.35 3.61
CA PHE A 23 18.43 3.98 3.12
C PHE A 23 17.50 3.78 1.92
N TRP A 24 17.87 2.86 1.03
CA TRP A 24 16.93 2.26 0.09
C TRP A 24 16.30 1.00 0.71
N ALA A 25 15.00 0.84 0.55
CA ALA A 25 14.34 -0.44 0.73
C ALA A 25 14.52 -1.28 -0.54
N LEU A 26 15.11 -2.47 -0.41
CA LEU A 26 15.49 -3.31 -1.53
C LEU A 26 14.56 -4.50 -1.73
N THR A 27 14.31 -5.27 -0.68
CA THR A 27 13.45 -6.45 -0.72
C THR A 27 12.62 -6.57 0.55
N GLN A 28 11.54 -7.35 0.48
CA GLN A 28 10.75 -7.68 1.65
C GLN A 28 11.60 -8.38 2.70
N GLY A 29 11.47 -7.95 3.94
CA GLY A 29 12.21 -8.53 5.05
C GLY A 29 12.27 -7.58 6.23
N LYS A 30 13.02 -7.99 7.24
CA LYS A 30 13.27 -7.21 8.44
C LYS A 30 14.76 -6.91 8.54
N ALA A 31 15.09 -5.65 8.79
CA ALA A 31 16.43 -5.22 9.10
C ALA A 31 16.40 -4.25 10.28
N ASP A 32 17.40 -4.31 11.15
CA ASP A 32 17.62 -3.30 12.16
C ASP A 32 18.62 -2.27 11.62
N ILE A 33 18.32 -1.00 11.85
CA ILE A 33 19.28 0.10 11.69
C ILE A 33 19.95 0.33 13.04
N TYR A 34 21.27 0.36 13.07
CA TYR A 34 22.03 0.70 14.27
C TYR A 34 22.70 2.05 14.12
N ALA A 35 22.73 2.77 15.24
CA ALA A 35 23.59 3.92 15.42
C ALA A 35 24.64 3.56 16.46
N GLU A 36 25.91 3.58 16.08
CA GLU A 36 27.06 3.07 16.83
C GLU A 36 28.02 4.22 17.17
N SER A 37 28.69 4.14 18.32
CA SER A 37 29.87 4.96 18.59
C SER A 37 31.06 4.48 17.76
N GLU A 38 32.10 5.30 17.67
CA GLU A 38 33.30 4.99 16.87
C GLU A 38 34.03 3.72 17.33
N ASP A 39 33.87 3.34 18.60
CA ASP A 39 34.40 2.11 19.20
C ASP A 39 33.54 0.86 18.91
N GLY A 40 32.45 1.00 18.13
CA GLY A 40 31.57 -0.10 17.73
C GLY A 40 30.47 -0.44 18.72
N ARG A 41 30.29 0.32 19.80
CA ARG A 41 29.15 0.11 20.72
C ARG A 41 27.85 0.65 20.10
N VAL A 42 26.81 -0.18 20.05
CA VAL A 42 25.47 0.23 19.64
C VAL A 42 24.90 1.21 20.67
N LEU A 43 24.60 2.44 20.22
CA LEU A 43 23.99 3.49 21.03
C LEU A 43 22.45 3.39 20.97
N THR A 44 21.90 3.07 19.80
CA THR A 44 20.46 2.83 19.60
C THR A 44 20.23 1.97 18.35
N SER A 45 19.05 1.35 18.28
CA SER A 45 18.61 0.56 17.13
C SER A 45 17.15 0.82 16.79
N HIS A 46 16.80 0.70 15.52
CA HIS A 46 15.40 0.74 15.07
C HIS A 46 15.11 -0.40 14.10
N ALA A 47 14.07 -1.18 14.40
CA ALA A 47 13.61 -2.24 13.52
C ALA A 47 12.83 -1.66 12.35
N VAL A 48 13.24 -1.99 11.13
CA VAL A 48 12.55 -1.66 9.90
C VAL A 48 12.01 -2.94 9.29
N ILE A 49 10.72 -2.92 8.96
CA ILE A 49 10.05 -3.99 8.24
C ILE A 49 9.73 -3.44 6.85
N VAL A 50 10.39 -3.99 5.84
CA VAL A 50 10.04 -3.75 4.45
C VAL A 50 9.03 -4.82 4.06
N SER A 51 7.80 -4.41 3.82
CA SER A 51 6.73 -5.30 3.37
C SER A 51 6.28 -4.89 1.97
N ASN A 52 5.76 -5.85 1.19
CA ASN A 52 4.96 -5.54 0.01
C ASN A 52 3.50 -5.38 0.41
N ASP A 53 3.24 -4.78 1.57
CA ASP A 53 1.87 -4.52 1.97
C ASP A 53 1.24 -3.67 0.87
N MET A 54 0.30 -4.27 0.14
CA MET A 54 -0.61 -3.48 -0.64
C MET A 54 -1.23 -2.51 0.36
N GLY A 55 -1.18 -1.21 0.08
CA GLY A 55 -1.82 -0.18 0.89
C GLY A 55 -3.35 -0.28 0.80
N ASN A 56 -3.87 -1.46 1.10
CA ASN A 56 -5.26 -1.82 1.18
C ASN A 56 -5.65 -1.60 2.64
N GLU A 57 -6.24 -0.45 2.94
CA GLU A 57 -7.01 -0.34 4.17
C GLU A 57 -8.41 -0.92 3.90
N GLU A 58 -8.72 -2.02 4.57
CA GLU A 58 -10.08 -2.54 4.63
C GLU A 58 -10.81 -1.84 5.79
N ILE A 59 -11.62 -0.83 5.47
CA ILE A 59 -12.55 -0.28 6.46
C ILE A 59 -13.75 -1.21 6.49
N ASN A 60 -13.78 -2.07 7.52
CA ASN A 60 -14.76 -3.15 7.67
C ASN A 60 -16.20 -2.59 7.81
N THR A 61 -16.92 -2.51 6.71
CA THR A 61 -18.33 -2.12 6.65
C THR A 61 -19.23 -3.35 6.48
N GLY A 62 -19.30 -4.20 7.51
CA GLY A 62 -20.33 -5.26 7.58
C GLY A 62 -20.24 -6.36 6.52
N GLY A 63 -19.02 -6.83 6.21
CA GLY A 63 -18.80 -7.94 5.26
C GLY A 63 -18.72 -7.52 3.79
N ARG A 64 -18.64 -6.22 3.50
CA ARG A 64 -18.37 -5.69 2.15
C ARG A 64 -16.89 -5.64 1.89
N THR A 65 -16.45 -6.22 0.78
CA THR A 65 -15.02 -6.28 0.45
C THR A 65 -14.79 -5.81 -0.98
N ILE A 66 -13.64 -5.16 -1.17
CA ILE A 66 -13.12 -4.74 -2.47
C ILE A 66 -11.68 -5.21 -2.51
N SER A 67 -11.28 -5.90 -3.56
CA SER A 67 -9.87 -6.21 -3.82
C SER A 67 -9.54 -6.07 -5.30
N TYR A 68 -8.24 -5.96 -5.61
CA TYR A 68 -7.74 -5.94 -6.97
C TYR A 68 -6.70 -7.04 -7.13
N GLN A 69 -6.98 -8.01 -7.99
CA GLN A 69 -6.10 -9.15 -8.29
C GLN A 69 -6.35 -9.63 -9.72
N ASP A 70 -5.30 -10.13 -10.37
CA ASP A 70 -5.36 -10.69 -11.72
C ASP A 70 -5.97 -9.76 -12.78
N GLY A 71 -5.73 -8.44 -12.66
CA GLY A 71 -6.24 -7.44 -13.60
C GLY A 71 -7.72 -7.09 -13.43
N ALA A 72 -8.34 -7.52 -12.33
CA ALA A 72 -9.75 -7.31 -12.06
C ALA A 72 -10.02 -6.83 -10.64
N LEU A 73 -11.10 -6.04 -10.51
CA LEU A 73 -11.74 -5.74 -9.23
C LEU A 73 -12.64 -6.91 -8.84
N HIS A 74 -12.50 -7.37 -7.60
CA HIS A 74 -13.38 -8.34 -6.97
C HIS A 74 -14.20 -7.59 -5.93
N LEU A 75 -15.51 -7.60 -6.12
CA LEU A 75 -16.47 -6.80 -5.36
C LEU A 75 -17.42 -7.75 -4.64
N ARG A 76 -17.58 -7.58 -3.33
CA ARG A 76 -18.45 -8.42 -2.51
C ARG A 76 -19.40 -7.62 -1.64
N ASN A 77 -20.67 -8.00 -1.64
CA ASN A 77 -21.78 -7.39 -0.89
C ASN A 77 -21.95 -5.89 -1.16
N LEU A 78 -21.66 -5.46 -2.39
CA LEU A 78 -21.74 -4.07 -2.84
C LEU A 78 -22.89 -3.84 -3.82
N GLU A 79 -23.77 -4.82 -4.03
CA GLU A 79 -24.90 -4.72 -4.93
C GLU A 79 -25.78 -3.49 -4.64
N GLY A 80 -26.21 -2.84 -5.72
CA GLY A 80 -26.94 -1.58 -5.68
C GLY A 80 -26.06 -0.35 -5.43
N SER A 81 -24.74 -0.49 -5.34
CA SER A 81 -23.82 0.65 -5.24
C SER A 81 -23.38 1.15 -6.61
N HIS A 82 -23.02 2.44 -6.66
CA HIS A 82 -22.30 3.06 -7.76
C HIS A 82 -20.80 3.12 -7.42
N GLY A 83 -19.98 2.45 -8.22
CA GLY A 83 -18.53 2.43 -8.16
C GLY A 83 -17.89 3.49 -9.04
N TYR A 84 -16.91 4.21 -8.49
CA TYR A 84 -16.12 5.23 -9.18
C TYR A 84 -14.64 4.94 -8.97
N VAL A 85 -13.91 4.67 -10.05
CA VAL A 85 -12.45 4.56 -10.00
C VAL A 85 -11.84 5.91 -10.34
N THR A 86 -10.99 6.43 -9.46
CA THR A 86 -10.26 7.67 -9.67
C THR A 86 -8.75 7.45 -9.61
N ASP A 87 -7.99 8.19 -10.42
CA ASP A 87 -6.54 8.25 -10.28
C ASP A 87 -6.12 9.19 -9.14
N ILE A 88 -4.82 9.22 -8.82
CA ILE A 88 -4.27 10.07 -7.74
C ILE A 88 -4.51 11.57 -7.96
N ALA A 89 -4.74 12.01 -9.20
CA ALA A 89 -5.10 13.39 -9.51
C ALA A 89 -6.60 13.67 -9.35
N GLY A 90 -7.38 12.67 -8.90
CA GLY A 90 -8.83 12.77 -8.71
C GLY A 90 -9.63 12.61 -10.00
N ARG A 91 -9.02 12.24 -11.13
CA ARG A 91 -9.75 12.06 -12.39
C ARG A 91 -10.47 10.73 -12.40
N VAL A 92 -11.76 10.75 -12.74
CA VAL A 92 -12.57 9.54 -12.92
C VAL A 92 -12.08 8.77 -14.15
N ARG A 93 -11.80 7.48 -13.97
CA ARG A 93 -11.34 6.56 -15.01
C ARG A 93 -12.42 5.57 -15.41
N GLU A 94 -13.19 5.09 -14.45
CA GLU A 94 -14.28 4.16 -14.66
C GLU A 94 -15.44 4.48 -13.72
N VAL A 95 -16.65 4.24 -14.22
CA VAL A 95 -17.89 4.34 -13.46
C VAL A 95 -18.74 3.12 -13.78
N PHE A 96 -19.29 2.49 -12.75
CA PHE A 96 -20.14 1.32 -12.93
C PHE A 96 -21.12 1.14 -11.78
N GLU A 97 -22.22 0.45 -12.06
CA GLU A 97 -23.09 -0.09 -11.02
C GLU A 97 -22.65 -1.51 -10.67
N VAL A 98 -22.71 -1.84 -9.38
CA VAL A 98 -22.51 -3.21 -8.89
C VAL A 98 -23.89 -3.86 -8.79
N THR A 99 -24.06 -4.97 -9.50
CA THR A 99 -25.39 -5.61 -9.67
C THR A 99 -25.51 -6.94 -8.95
N SER A 100 -24.38 -7.53 -8.57
CA SER A 100 -24.30 -8.82 -7.88
C SER A 100 -23.60 -8.69 -6.52
N SER A 101 -23.98 -9.56 -5.58
CA SER A 101 -23.31 -9.67 -4.28
C SER A 101 -21.89 -10.23 -4.39
N GLU A 102 -21.55 -10.88 -5.50
CA GLU A 102 -20.19 -11.21 -5.91
C GLU A 102 -20.04 -10.83 -7.38
N GLU A 103 -19.20 -9.82 -7.66
CA GLU A 103 -18.96 -9.31 -9.01
C GLU A 103 -17.46 -9.19 -9.27
N ILE A 104 -17.02 -9.72 -10.42
CA ILE A 104 -15.64 -9.57 -10.89
C ILE A 104 -15.69 -8.65 -12.11
N ARG A 105 -14.93 -7.57 -12.07
CA ARG A 105 -14.89 -6.55 -13.12
C ARG A 105 -13.47 -6.34 -13.60
N THR A 106 -13.22 -6.64 -14.87
CA THR A 106 -11.94 -6.31 -15.51
C THR A 106 -11.86 -4.79 -15.71
N VAL A 107 -10.71 -4.21 -15.36
CA VAL A 107 -10.48 -2.76 -15.48
C VAL A 107 -9.16 -2.53 -16.20
N TYR A 108 -9.21 -1.87 -17.36
CA TYR A 108 -8.02 -1.60 -18.15
C TYR A 108 -7.42 -0.25 -17.77
N LEU A 109 -6.51 -0.28 -16.80
CA LEU A 109 -5.85 0.90 -16.27
C LEU A 109 -4.33 0.82 -16.49
N PRO A 110 -3.66 1.93 -16.81
CA PRO A 110 -2.19 1.98 -16.75
C PRO A 110 -1.66 1.67 -15.35
N ALA A 111 -0.42 1.19 -15.27
CA ALA A 111 0.27 1.00 -13.99
C ALA A 111 0.24 2.30 -13.15
N GLY A 112 -0.13 2.17 -11.88
CA GLY A 112 -0.36 3.32 -11.01
C GLY A 112 -1.25 3.01 -9.81
N VAL A 113 -1.49 4.04 -9.01
CA VAL A 113 -2.34 3.97 -7.81
C VAL A 113 -3.68 4.64 -8.07
N TYR A 114 -4.75 3.96 -7.63
CA TYR A 114 -6.14 4.37 -7.85
C TYR A 114 -6.95 4.25 -6.56
N MET A 115 -8.09 4.91 -6.53
CA MET A 115 -9.11 4.77 -5.51
C MET A 115 -10.42 4.28 -6.15
N LEU A 116 -11.05 3.26 -5.58
CA LEU A 116 -12.44 2.90 -5.86
C LEU A 116 -13.32 3.44 -4.73
N THR A 117 -14.24 4.34 -5.08
CA THR A 117 -15.31 4.79 -4.20
C THR A 117 -16.61 4.07 -4.56
N SER A 118 -17.24 3.40 -3.60
CA SER A 118 -18.56 2.79 -3.74
C SER A 118 -19.58 3.60 -2.93
N VAL A 119 -20.68 4.00 -3.57
CA VAL A 119 -21.76 4.79 -2.94
C VAL A 119 -23.09 4.06 -3.05
N ARG A 120 -23.77 3.84 -1.93
CA ARG A 120 -25.12 3.25 -1.86
C ARG A 120 -25.99 4.06 -0.90
N GLY A 121 -26.86 4.91 -1.43
CA GLY A 121 -27.61 5.89 -0.63
C GLY A 121 -26.64 6.80 0.14
N ASN A 122 -26.71 6.76 1.47
CA ASN A 122 -25.82 7.54 2.34
C ASN A 122 -24.54 6.78 2.76
N GLU A 123 -24.41 5.51 2.36
CA GLU A 123 -23.24 4.70 2.68
C GLU A 123 -22.14 4.93 1.63
N LYS A 124 -20.91 5.15 2.10
CA LYS A 124 -19.73 5.32 1.25
C LYS A 124 -18.61 4.42 1.75
N SER A 125 -18.03 3.64 0.85
CA SER A 125 -16.81 2.86 1.09
C SER A 125 -15.74 3.31 0.11
N VAL A 126 -14.49 3.42 0.56
CA VAL A 126 -13.36 3.83 -0.28
C VAL A 126 -12.26 2.77 -0.15
N PHE A 127 -11.70 2.36 -1.28
CA PHE A 127 -10.64 1.37 -1.35
C PHE A 127 -9.51 1.89 -2.23
N LYS A 128 -8.27 1.76 -1.78
CA LYS A 128 -7.09 2.11 -2.57
C LYS A 128 -6.50 0.84 -3.17
N PHE A 129 -6.09 0.88 -4.43
CA PHE A 129 -5.42 -0.24 -5.09
C PHE A 129 -4.32 0.22 -6.03
N ALA A 130 -3.39 -0.70 -6.32
CA ALA A 130 -2.31 -0.47 -7.27
C ALA A 130 -2.44 -1.43 -8.45
N VAL A 131 -2.28 -0.88 -9.65
CA VAL A 131 -2.14 -1.63 -10.90
C VAL A 131 -0.65 -1.71 -11.21
N ARG A 132 -0.16 -2.92 -11.48
CA ARG A 132 1.24 -3.20 -11.83
C ARG A 132 1.37 -3.49 -13.32
#